data_AF-A0A479ZXK9-F1
#
_entry.id   AF-A0A479ZXK9-F1
#
_cell.length_a   1.000
_cell.length_b   1.000
_cell.length_c   1.000
_cell.angle_alpha   90.00
_cell.angle_beta   90.00
_cell.angle_gamma   90.00
#
_symmetry.space_group_name_H-M   'P 1'
#
loop_
_entity.id
_entity.type
_entity.pdbx_description
1 polymer ?
#
loop_
_entity_poly.entity_id
_entity_poly.type
_entity_poly.pdbx_seq_one_letter_code
_entity_poly.pdbx_strand_id
1 'polypeptide(L)'
;MVQELQRQRQSASFPETAPAANPVFFRTYSRRTAAGLRESWNEVCDRTLQGLVELGKLTQEEAALLDKMQRNMKSLPSGRWLWVGGTDWLKKSKNFSGAYNCTSTNLVDWKAFGLMMDLAMMGCGTGAIIEPQYINQLPPIRNRLNVTITGEVGRTPVEQRREFTETDIQGNTVTIHVGDSREGWVKSYQTLLELSTDERFSSTSLTDHTDDVQVIVDISDVRQSGETLKGFGGVANPVKLPGLYERCASILNKALGRQLTSVECCLLIDEAAVSIVAGNIRRSAGMRQFVAEDQQSATAKDNLWHQDTEGNWRIDPERDALRMANHTRVFHRKPTLEESIAAVQKQYYSGEGAIQWAGEAVARANIDLLNTPELKKDFLQAYEQGKAKAWIQQHHPNIDEQELEHRLGRYGLNPCGK
;
A
#
# COMPACT_ATOMS: atom_id res chain seq x y z
N MET A 1 39.50 7.30 -29.98
CA MET A 1 39.93 8.11 -28.83
C MET A 1 38.77 8.21 -27.87
N VAL A 2 38.75 7.36 -26.84
CA VAL A 2 37.80 7.45 -25.74
C VAL A 2 38.32 8.57 -24.84
N GLN A 3 37.59 9.69 -24.76
CA GLN A 3 37.93 10.75 -23.81
C GLN A 3 37.79 10.18 -22.40
N GLU A 4 38.92 10.00 -21.71
CA GLU A 4 38.96 9.80 -20.27
C GLU A 4 38.46 11.08 -19.59
N LEU A 5 37.14 11.16 -19.39
CA LEU A 5 36.55 12.14 -18.50
C LEU A 5 37.04 11.81 -17.08
N GLN A 6 37.98 12.62 -16.58
CA GLN A 6 38.40 12.62 -15.18
C GLN A 6 37.17 12.91 -14.30
N ARG A 7 36.49 11.85 -13.85
CA ARG A 7 35.41 11.97 -12.88
C ARG A 7 36.05 12.28 -11.53
N GLN A 8 36.01 13.54 -11.09
CA GLN A 8 36.22 13.87 -9.68
C GLN A 8 35.18 13.06 -8.89
N ARG A 9 35.63 11.96 -8.29
CA ARG A 9 34.79 11.17 -7.39
C ARG A 9 34.59 12.02 -6.15
N GLN A 10 33.38 12.58 -5.98
CA GLN A 10 32.92 13.03 -4.68
C GLN A 10 32.87 11.79 -3.77
N SER A 11 33.98 11.48 -3.10
CA SER A 11 34.02 10.37 -2.15
C SER A 11 33.34 10.82 -0.88
N ALA A 12 32.08 10.44 -0.69
CA ALA A 12 31.58 10.32 0.66
C ALA A 12 32.50 9.33 1.40
N SER A 13 33.09 9.77 2.51
CA SER A 13 33.94 8.95 3.37
C SER A 13 33.05 7.98 4.14
N PHE A 14 32.66 6.90 3.47
CA PHE A 14 32.01 5.77 4.12
C PHE A 14 33.07 4.89 4.79
N PRO A 15 32.79 4.32 5.98
CA PRO A 15 33.70 3.40 6.65
C PRO A 15 34.12 2.26 5.72
N GLU A 16 35.40 1.87 5.77
CA GLU A 16 35.91 0.71 5.01
C GLU A 16 35.19 -0.59 5.36
N THR A 17 34.68 -0.69 6.60
CA THR A 17 33.84 -1.80 7.08
C THR A 17 32.45 -1.87 6.41
N ALA A 18 32.07 -0.85 5.63
CA ALA A 18 30.81 -0.78 4.90
C ALA A 18 31.04 -0.66 3.37
N PRO A 19 31.65 -1.68 2.73
CA PRO A 19 32.09 -1.60 1.33
C PRO A 19 30.95 -1.35 0.32
N ALA A 20 29.71 -1.72 0.67
CA ALA A 20 28.54 -1.48 -0.16
C ALA A 20 27.89 -0.09 0.04
N ALA A 21 28.27 0.67 1.07
CA ALA A 21 27.60 1.92 1.43
C ALA A 21 27.68 2.95 0.29
N ASN A 22 28.87 3.13 -0.29
CA ASN A 22 29.10 4.09 -1.37
C ASN A 22 28.21 3.83 -2.62
N PRO A 23 28.23 2.64 -3.25
CA PRO A 23 27.36 2.38 -4.39
C PRO A 23 25.87 2.38 -4.03
N VAL A 24 25.48 1.94 -2.83
CA VAL A 24 24.08 1.98 -2.38
C VAL A 24 23.59 3.43 -2.22
N PHE A 25 24.38 4.30 -1.60
CA PHE A 25 24.05 5.70 -1.40
C PHE A 25 23.79 6.42 -2.72
N PHE A 26 24.76 6.37 -3.65
CA PHE A 26 24.63 7.09 -4.93
C PHE A 26 23.52 6.55 -5.83
N ARG A 27 23.23 5.23 -5.75
CA ARG A 27 22.13 4.63 -6.50
C ARG A 27 20.75 4.97 -5.91
N THR A 28 20.65 5.10 -4.58
CA THR A 28 19.35 5.03 -3.87
C THR A 28 18.92 6.33 -3.19
N TYR A 29 19.85 7.08 -2.60
CA TYR A 29 19.52 8.22 -1.72
C TYR A 29 20.02 9.56 -2.24
N SER A 30 21.11 9.56 -3.01
CA SER A 30 21.65 10.76 -3.64
C SER A 30 20.76 11.22 -4.79
N ARG A 31 20.11 12.38 -4.66
CA ARG A 31 19.25 12.95 -5.72
C ARG A 31 20.09 13.70 -6.75
N ARG A 32 19.51 13.94 -7.93
CA ARG A 32 20.08 14.87 -8.90
C ARG A 32 19.67 16.30 -8.52
N THR A 33 20.64 17.19 -8.46
CA THR A 33 20.47 18.64 -8.30
C THR A 33 20.06 19.29 -9.63
N ALA A 34 19.62 20.55 -9.59
CA ALA A 34 19.29 21.31 -10.80
C ALA A 34 20.48 21.45 -11.77
N ALA A 35 21.72 21.44 -11.23
CA ALA A 35 22.95 21.45 -12.02
C ALA A 35 23.28 20.08 -12.66
N GLY A 36 22.44 19.06 -12.47
CA GLY A 36 22.64 17.71 -13.00
C GLY A 36 23.61 16.83 -12.20
N LEU A 37 24.24 17.38 -11.15
CA LEU A 37 25.13 16.66 -10.24
C LEU A 37 24.33 15.85 -9.20
N ARG A 38 24.95 14.81 -8.64
CA ARG A 38 24.39 14.00 -7.55
C ARG A 38 24.74 14.62 -6.20
N GLU A 39 23.82 14.58 -5.24
CA GLU A 39 24.09 15.01 -3.86
C GLU A 39 25.19 14.14 -3.22
N SER A 40 26.12 14.78 -2.53
CA SER A 40 27.05 14.16 -1.60
C SER A 40 26.35 13.73 -0.31
N TRP A 41 27.02 12.90 0.50
CA TRP A 41 26.48 12.49 1.80
C TRP A 41 26.21 13.67 2.74
N ASN A 42 27.07 14.68 2.72
CA ASN A 42 26.89 15.88 3.55
C ASN A 42 25.66 16.68 3.13
N GLU A 43 25.45 16.88 1.84
CA GLU A 43 24.27 17.59 1.33
C GLU A 43 22.96 16.84 1.65
N VAL A 44 22.97 15.50 1.60
CA VAL A 44 21.82 14.70 2.06
C VAL A 44 21.60 14.87 3.57
N CYS A 45 22.67 14.86 4.38
CA CYS A 45 22.56 15.14 5.81
C CYS A 45 21.95 16.53 6.07
N ASP A 46 22.47 17.58 5.43
CA ASP A 46 21.97 18.95 5.59
C ASP A 46 20.48 19.06 5.25
N ARG A 47 20.08 18.56 4.07
CA ARG A 47 18.70 18.60 3.61
C ARG A 47 17.75 17.85 4.54
N THR A 48 18.13 16.64 4.96
CA THR A 48 17.27 15.79 5.78
C THR A 48 17.15 16.28 7.21
N LEU A 49 18.23 16.84 7.77
CA LEU A 49 18.24 17.49 9.06
C LEU A 49 17.37 18.74 9.05
N GLN A 50 17.51 19.61 8.05
CA GLN A 50 16.67 20.81 7.92
C GLN A 50 15.17 20.44 7.92
N GLY A 51 14.79 19.39 7.17
CA GLY A 51 13.42 18.90 7.19
C GLY A 51 12.95 18.42 8.57
N LEU A 52 13.83 17.80 9.37
CA LEU A 52 13.49 17.35 10.73
C LEU A 52 13.39 18.52 11.70
N VAL A 53 14.27 19.52 11.58
CA VAL A 53 14.22 20.74 12.39
C VAL A 53 12.90 21.48 12.18
N GLU A 54 12.49 21.66 10.92
CA GLU A 54 11.22 22.30 10.57
C GLU A 54 10.01 21.49 11.07
N LEU A 55 9.99 20.18 10.85
CA LEU A 55 8.87 19.31 11.21
C LEU A 55 8.73 19.14 12.73
N GLY A 56 9.84 18.83 13.39
CA GLY A 56 9.91 18.54 14.82
C GLY A 56 10.03 19.77 15.71
N LYS A 57 10.21 20.96 15.13
CA LYS A 57 10.51 22.21 15.85
C LYS A 57 11.69 22.04 16.81
N LEU A 58 12.74 21.40 16.33
CA LEU A 58 13.87 20.97 17.14
C LEU A 58 14.68 22.17 17.65
N THR A 59 15.21 22.04 18.86
CA THR A 59 16.20 22.96 19.43
C THR A 59 17.54 22.84 18.71
N GLN A 60 18.43 23.82 18.92
CA GLN A 60 19.76 23.80 18.34
C GLN A 60 20.59 22.61 18.85
N GLU A 61 20.44 22.25 20.12
CA GLU A 61 21.12 21.12 20.75
C GLU A 61 20.64 19.79 20.17
N GLU A 62 19.33 19.61 20.00
CA GLU A 62 18.76 18.42 19.36
C GLU A 62 19.21 18.29 17.91
N ALA A 63 19.19 19.39 17.14
CA ALA A 63 19.65 19.40 15.76
C ALA A 63 21.14 19.02 15.65
N ALA A 64 21.99 19.55 16.53
CA ALA A 64 23.42 19.22 16.57
C ALA A 64 23.67 17.75 16.94
N LEU A 65 22.88 17.18 17.85
CA LEU A 65 22.95 15.76 18.18
C LEU A 65 22.56 14.88 16.98
N LEU A 66 21.45 15.20 16.31
CA LEU A 66 21.00 14.46 15.12
C LEU A 66 22.01 14.54 13.98
N ASP A 67 22.57 15.73 13.71
CA ASP A 67 23.62 15.92 12.71
C ASP A 67 24.83 15.02 12.97
N LYS A 68 25.34 15.06 14.22
CA LYS A 68 26.46 14.22 14.65
C LYS A 68 26.15 12.75 14.47
N MET A 69 24.98 12.28 14.91
CA MET A 69 24.60 10.86 14.82
C MET A 69 24.43 10.40 13.37
N GLN A 70 23.84 11.24 12.52
CA GLN A 70 23.61 10.94 11.11
C GLN A 70 24.92 10.90 10.33
N ARG A 71 25.77 11.94 10.42
CA ARG A 71 27.04 11.99 9.68
C ARG A 71 27.98 10.85 10.04
N ASN A 72 27.98 10.44 11.31
CA ASN A 72 28.75 9.29 11.79
C ASN A 72 28.05 7.93 11.57
N MET A 73 26.90 7.93 10.90
CA MET A 73 26.08 6.73 10.62
C MET A 73 25.78 5.88 11.86
N LYS A 74 25.61 6.54 13.02
CA LYS A 74 25.25 5.89 14.30
C LYS A 74 23.74 5.78 14.46
N SER A 75 22.99 6.73 13.91
CA SER A 75 21.55 6.70 13.79
C SER A 75 21.16 7.40 12.50
N LEU A 76 20.26 6.82 11.73
CA LEU A 76 19.82 7.35 10.44
C LEU A 76 18.30 7.46 10.43
N PRO A 77 17.74 8.49 9.78
CA PRO A 77 16.32 8.49 9.49
C PRO A 77 16.03 7.39 8.45
N SER A 78 14.75 7.07 8.26
CA SER A 78 14.36 6.01 7.33
C SER A 78 14.87 6.25 5.90
N GLY A 79 15.04 5.18 5.12
CA GLY A 79 15.45 5.31 3.71
C GLY A 79 14.52 6.22 2.89
N ARG A 80 13.22 6.27 3.24
CA ARG A 80 12.30 7.25 2.66
C ARG A 80 12.71 8.67 2.99
N TRP A 81 12.94 8.97 4.26
CA TRP A 81 13.32 10.31 4.69
C TRP A 81 14.66 10.74 4.09
N LEU A 82 15.64 9.82 3.98
CA LEU A 82 16.89 10.09 3.25
C LEU A 82 16.64 10.56 1.80
N TRP A 83 15.62 10.01 1.15
CA TRP A 83 15.24 10.37 -0.22
C TRP A 83 14.36 11.62 -0.36
N VAL A 84 13.36 11.84 0.52
CA VAL A 84 12.36 12.93 0.35
C VAL A 84 12.39 14.01 1.43
N GLY A 85 13.00 13.75 2.58
CA GLY A 85 13.07 14.69 3.70
C GLY A 85 13.70 16.02 3.27
N GLY A 86 13.10 17.15 3.65
CA GLY A 86 13.58 18.48 3.29
C GLY A 86 13.45 18.87 1.81
N THR A 87 12.83 18.04 0.96
CA THR A 87 12.59 18.40 -0.45
C THR A 87 11.33 19.26 -0.62
N ASP A 88 11.31 20.14 -1.62
CA ASP A 88 10.11 20.93 -1.94
C ASP A 88 8.93 20.07 -2.41
N TRP A 89 9.21 18.86 -2.91
CA TRP A 89 8.15 17.90 -3.22
C TRP A 89 7.37 17.53 -1.96
N LEU A 90 8.05 17.28 -0.84
CA LEU A 90 7.42 16.87 0.41
C LEU A 90 6.71 18.04 1.13
N LYS A 91 7.14 19.29 0.91
CA LYS A 91 6.47 20.49 1.44
C LYS A 91 5.03 20.68 0.92
N LYS A 92 4.68 20.04 -0.20
CA LYS A 92 3.32 20.08 -0.74
C LYS A 92 2.41 19.17 0.08
N SER A 93 1.33 19.71 0.63
CA SER A 93 0.39 18.97 1.47
C SER A 93 -0.07 17.65 0.84
N LYS A 94 -0.38 17.62 -0.46
CA LYS A 94 -0.81 16.41 -1.18
C LYS A 94 0.20 15.26 -1.23
N ASN A 95 1.45 15.49 -0.83
CA ASN A 95 2.54 14.52 -0.84
C ASN A 95 2.97 14.07 0.56
N PHE A 96 2.30 14.51 1.64
CA PHE A 96 2.74 14.25 3.01
C PHE A 96 2.87 12.75 3.33
N SER A 97 1.95 11.92 2.83
CA SER A 97 2.00 10.45 2.95
C SER A 97 3.28 9.87 2.35
N GLY A 98 3.89 10.59 1.42
CA GLY A 98 5.21 10.30 0.87
C GLY A 98 6.34 10.34 1.89
N ALA A 99 6.19 10.92 3.08
CA ALA A 99 7.17 10.80 4.17
C ALA A 99 7.14 9.42 4.84
N TYR A 100 6.03 8.69 4.73
CA TYR A 100 5.81 7.43 5.42
C TYR A 100 6.20 6.24 4.53
N ASN A 101 6.91 5.26 5.10
CA ASN A 101 7.29 4.05 4.36
C ASN A 101 6.16 3.03 4.28
N CYS A 102 5.32 2.96 5.30
CA CYS A 102 4.31 1.94 5.47
C CYS A 102 3.03 2.59 5.99
N THR A 103 1.90 2.01 5.60
CA THR A 103 0.55 2.42 6.01
C THR A 103 -0.26 1.19 6.37
N SER A 104 -1.37 1.37 7.05
CA SER A 104 -2.39 0.36 7.26
C SER A 104 -3.77 1.00 7.17
N THR A 105 -4.72 0.32 6.54
CA THR A 105 -6.07 0.82 6.29
C THR A 105 -7.10 -0.28 6.59
N ASN A 106 -8.15 0.07 7.31
CA ASN A 106 -9.31 -0.81 7.48
C ASN A 106 -10.16 -0.76 6.22
N LEU A 107 -10.51 -1.92 5.67
CA LEU A 107 -11.20 -1.99 4.39
C LEU A 107 -12.71 -1.88 4.58
N VAL A 108 -13.22 -0.65 4.70
CA VAL A 108 -14.63 -0.37 5.04
C VAL A 108 -15.47 0.12 3.85
N ASP A 109 -14.86 0.73 2.84
CA ASP A 109 -15.54 1.32 1.68
C ASP A 109 -14.63 1.33 0.43
N TRP A 110 -15.17 1.75 -0.72
CA TRP A 110 -14.42 1.88 -1.97
C TRP A 110 -13.32 2.94 -1.92
N LYS A 111 -13.43 3.94 -1.03
CA LYS A 111 -12.40 4.96 -0.83
C LYS A 111 -11.15 4.36 -0.21
N ALA A 112 -11.28 3.35 0.65
CA ALA A 112 -10.14 2.62 1.21
C ALA A 112 -9.31 1.92 0.11
N PHE A 113 -9.97 1.34 -0.92
CA PHE A 113 -9.28 0.77 -2.08
C PHE A 113 -8.54 1.84 -2.89
N GLY A 114 -9.21 2.96 -3.20
CA GLY A 114 -8.59 4.11 -3.87
C GLY A 114 -7.39 4.68 -3.09
N LEU A 115 -7.52 4.81 -1.76
CA LEU A 115 -6.45 5.25 -0.87
C LEU A 115 -5.23 4.32 -0.95
N MET A 116 -5.42 3.00 -0.95
CA MET A 116 -4.30 2.06 -1.08
C MET A 116 -3.60 2.18 -2.43
N MET A 117 -4.35 2.35 -3.52
CA MET A 117 -3.75 2.62 -4.84
C MET A 117 -2.93 3.91 -4.81
N ASP A 118 -3.47 4.98 -4.21
CA ASP A 118 -2.79 6.27 -4.08
C ASP A 118 -1.47 6.17 -3.31
N LEU A 119 -1.51 5.50 -2.15
CA LEU A 119 -0.36 5.27 -1.29
C LEU A 119 0.71 4.42 -1.99
N ALA A 120 0.30 3.39 -2.74
CA ALA A 120 1.20 2.57 -3.54
C ALA A 120 1.88 3.38 -4.66
N MET A 121 1.17 4.30 -5.33
CA MET A 121 1.75 5.20 -6.35
C MET A 121 2.76 6.20 -5.75
N MET A 122 2.63 6.54 -4.47
CA MET A 122 3.65 7.28 -3.70
C MET A 122 4.80 6.39 -3.19
N GLY A 123 4.83 5.11 -3.59
CA GLY A 123 5.82 4.11 -3.21
C GLY A 123 5.75 3.67 -1.74
N CYS A 124 4.64 3.96 -1.05
CA CYS A 124 4.40 3.51 0.31
C CYS A 124 4.01 2.03 0.31
N GLY A 125 4.44 1.28 1.32
CA GLY A 125 3.92 -0.08 1.56
C GLY A 125 2.49 0.00 2.06
N THR A 126 1.62 -0.86 1.54
CA THR A 126 0.17 -0.83 1.79
C THR A 126 -0.27 -2.01 2.65
N GLY A 127 -0.52 -1.74 3.93
CA GLY A 127 -1.21 -2.67 4.83
C GLY A 127 -2.73 -2.55 4.68
N ALA A 128 -3.44 -3.67 4.71
CA ALA A 128 -4.91 -3.69 4.73
C ALA A 128 -5.40 -4.68 5.77
N ILE A 129 -6.37 -4.26 6.59
CA ILE A 129 -7.10 -5.17 7.48
C ILE A 129 -8.39 -5.59 6.79
N ILE A 130 -8.48 -6.88 6.48
CA ILE A 130 -9.52 -7.51 5.68
C ILE A 130 -10.26 -8.51 6.58
N GLU A 131 -10.82 -7.99 7.66
CA GLU A 131 -11.60 -8.76 8.63
C GLU A 131 -13.11 -8.50 8.46
N PRO A 132 -13.99 -9.47 8.81
CA PRO A 132 -15.43 -9.37 8.64
C PRO A 132 -16.04 -8.07 9.16
N GLN A 133 -15.59 -7.57 10.33
CA GLN A 133 -16.09 -6.32 10.91
C GLN A 133 -15.88 -5.08 10.04
N TYR A 134 -14.92 -5.12 9.10
CA TYR A 134 -14.68 -4.06 8.12
C TYR A 134 -15.31 -4.38 6.78
N ILE A 135 -15.00 -5.55 6.19
CA ILE A 135 -15.45 -5.86 4.83
C ILE A 135 -16.95 -6.10 4.72
N ASN A 136 -17.63 -6.49 5.80
CA ASN A 136 -19.09 -6.63 5.80
C ASN A 136 -19.81 -5.27 5.73
N GLN A 137 -19.08 -4.15 5.82
CA GLN A 137 -19.63 -2.81 5.58
C GLN A 137 -19.71 -2.49 4.08
N LEU A 138 -18.98 -3.23 3.23
CA LEU A 138 -19.07 -3.07 1.77
C LEU A 138 -20.45 -3.53 1.29
N PRO A 139 -21.09 -2.79 0.37
CA PRO A 139 -22.36 -3.22 -0.19
C PRO A 139 -22.20 -4.53 -0.99
N PRO A 140 -23.23 -5.38 -1.05
CA PRO A 140 -23.24 -6.52 -1.97
C PRO A 140 -23.10 -6.02 -3.41
N ILE A 141 -22.39 -6.78 -4.26
CA ILE A 141 -22.27 -6.45 -5.68
C ILE A 141 -23.64 -6.59 -6.34
N ARG A 142 -24.08 -5.56 -7.05
CA ARG A 142 -25.42 -5.48 -7.64
C ARG A 142 -25.39 -5.38 -9.16
N ASN A 143 -24.30 -4.84 -9.71
CA ASN A 143 -24.18 -4.55 -11.12
C ASN A 143 -23.11 -5.42 -11.75
N ARG A 144 -23.50 -6.14 -12.81
CA ARG A 144 -22.54 -6.79 -13.70
C ARG A 144 -21.93 -5.72 -14.60
N LEU A 145 -20.60 -5.67 -14.64
CA LEU A 145 -19.85 -4.70 -15.44
C LEU A 145 -19.31 -5.37 -16.71
N ASN A 146 -19.66 -4.82 -17.87
CA ASN A 146 -19.06 -5.18 -19.14
C ASN A 146 -18.04 -4.10 -19.54
N VAL A 147 -16.75 -4.37 -19.32
CA VAL A 147 -15.68 -3.41 -19.54
C VAL A 147 -15.16 -3.50 -20.97
N THR A 148 -15.05 -2.35 -21.64
CA THR A 148 -14.34 -2.20 -22.92
C THR A 148 -13.29 -1.12 -22.77
N ILE A 149 -12.04 -1.44 -23.13
CA ILE A 149 -10.98 -0.43 -23.18
C ILE A 149 -10.96 0.22 -24.56
N THR A 150 -10.93 1.56 -24.60
CA THR A 150 -10.83 2.34 -25.84
C THR A 150 -9.66 3.32 -25.77
N GLY A 151 -9.20 3.76 -26.93
CA GLY A 151 -8.04 4.64 -27.01
C GLY A 151 -6.72 3.89 -26.86
N GLU A 152 -5.63 4.64 -26.93
CA GLU A 152 -4.26 4.12 -26.75
C GLU A 152 -3.49 5.07 -25.87
N VAL A 153 -2.66 4.52 -24.98
CA VAL A 153 -1.77 5.32 -24.14
C VAL A 153 -0.89 6.22 -25.02
N GLY A 154 -0.82 7.50 -24.67
CA GLY A 154 0.00 8.49 -25.37
C GLY A 154 -0.66 9.07 -26.62
N ARG A 155 -1.90 8.68 -26.93
CA ARG A 155 -2.65 9.18 -28.09
C ARG A 155 -2.97 10.68 -27.98
N THR A 156 -3.42 11.14 -26.82
CA THR A 156 -3.74 12.56 -26.64
C THR A 156 -2.45 13.38 -26.50
N PRO A 157 -2.27 14.46 -27.28
CA PRO A 157 -1.16 15.40 -27.13
C PRO A 157 -1.04 15.94 -25.70
N VAL A 158 0.18 16.15 -25.21
CA VAL A 158 0.47 16.47 -23.80
C VAL A 158 -0.36 17.65 -23.28
N GLU A 159 -0.54 18.68 -24.10
CA GLU A 159 -1.26 19.91 -23.77
C GLU A 159 -2.79 19.75 -23.74
N GLN A 160 -3.32 18.62 -24.21
CA GLN A 160 -4.75 18.32 -24.27
C GLN A 160 -5.17 17.19 -23.32
N ARG A 161 -4.20 16.51 -22.68
CA ARG A 161 -4.47 15.44 -21.72
C ARG A 161 -5.23 15.99 -20.52
N ARG A 162 -6.32 15.33 -20.12
CA ARG A 162 -6.96 15.61 -18.84
C ARG A 162 -6.03 15.22 -17.70
N GLU A 163 -5.88 16.08 -16.70
CA GLU A 163 -5.14 15.72 -15.49
C GLU A 163 -5.98 14.79 -14.61
N PHE A 164 -7.29 15.04 -14.50
CA PHE A 164 -8.21 14.29 -13.64
C PHE A 164 -9.16 13.42 -14.44
N THR A 165 -9.61 12.34 -13.83
CA THR A 165 -10.61 11.47 -14.45
C THR A 165 -11.97 12.15 -14.49
N GLU A 166 -12.60 12.09 -15.66
CA GLU A 166 -13.98 12.49 -15.91
C GLU A 166 -14.82 11.24 -16.16
N THR A 167 -16.11 11.30 -15.83
CA THR A 167 -17.02 10.17 -16.00
C THR A 167 -18.36 10.65 -16.54
N ASP A 168 -18.74 10.12 -17.69
CA ASP A 168 -20.00 10.41 -18.35
C ASP A 168 -20.93 9.21 -18.25
N ILE A 169 -22.18 9.45 -17.83
CA ILE A 169 -23.18 8.39 -17.64
C ILE A 169 -24.37 8.67 -18.56
N GLN A 170 -24.69 7.72 -19.43
CA GLN A 170 -25.80 7.78 -20.37
C GLN A 170 -26.57 6.46 -20.34
N GLY A 171 -27.68 6.43 -19.58
CA GLY A 171 -28.39 5.18 -19.30
C GLY A 171 -27.49 4.19 -18.57
N ASN A 172 -27.37 2.97 -19.10
CA ASN A 172 -26.47 1.92 -18.57
C ASN A 172 -25.05 1.97 -19.15
N THR A 173 -24.72 2.98 -19.95
CA THR A 173 -23.37 3.18 -20.48
C THR A 173 -22.64 4.21 -19.65
N VAL A 174 -21.45 3.86 -19.18
CA VAL A 174 -20.55 4.74 -18.43
C VAL A 174 -19.23 4.84 -19.15
N THR A 175 -18.83 6.06 -19.53
CA THR A 175 -17.50 6.33 -20.09
C THR A 175 -16.61 6.93 -19.01
N ILE A 176 -15.49 6.29 -18.72
CA ILE A 176 -14.44 6.76 -17.80
C ILE A 176 -13.28 7.27 -18.64
N HIS A 177 -13.10 8.59 -18.71
CA HIS A 177 -11.92 9.22 -19.31
C HIS A 177 -10.79 9.25 -18.27
N VAL A 178 -9.76 8.43 -18.43
CA VAL A 178 -8.70 8.26 -17.43
C VAL A 178 -7.74 9.44 -17.46
N GLY A 179 -7.65 10.19 -16.36
CA GLY A 179 -6.76 11.36 -16.27
C GLY A 179 -5.28 10.98 -16.14
N ASP A 180 -4.40 11.80 -16.70
CA ASP A 180 -2.94 11.65 -16.69
C ASP A 180 -2.30 12.15 -15.38
N SER A 181 -2.83 11.71 -14.24
CA SER A 181 -2.26 11.96 -12.92
C SER A 181 -2.47 10.75 -12.01
N ARG A 182 -1.77 10.75 -10.88
CA ARG A 182 -1.99 9.77 -9.81
C ARG A 182 -3.45 9.82 -9.35
N GLU A 183 -3.95 11.03 -9.11
CA GLU A 183 -5.33 11.29 -8.70
C GLU A 183 -6.33 10.81 -9.76
N GLY A 184 -6.03 10.97 -11.05
CA GLY A 184 -6.81 10.42 -12.16
C GLY A 184 -6.90 8.91 -12.13
N TRP A 185 -5.76 8.21 -12.03
CA TRP A 185 -5.72 6.74 -11.98
C TRP A 185 -6.46 6.17 -10.76
N VAL A 186 -6.28 6.81 -9.60
CA VAL A 186 -6.99 6.42 -8.38
C VAL A 186 -8.49 6.59 -8.56
N LYS A 187 -8.92 7.73 -9.13
CA LYS A 187 -10.34 7.98 -9.34
C LYS A 187 -10.95 7.04 -10.38
N SER A 188 -10.27 6.73 -11.49
CA SER A 188 -10.79 5.78 -12.49
C SER A 188 -10.96 4.37 -11.93
N TYR A 189 -9.98 3.89 -11.16
CA TYR A 189 -10.07 2.60 -10.47
C TYR A 189 -11.21 2.59 -9.45
N GLN A 190 -11.28 3.60 -8.57
CA GLN A 190 -12.34 3.71 -7.57
C GLN A 190 -13.73 3.80 -8.22
N THR A 191 -13.88 4.59 -9.30
CA THR A 191 -15.14 4.70 -10.05
C THR A 191 -15.58 3.33 -10.55
N LEU A 192 -14.70 2.51 -11.12
CA LEU A 192 -15.06 1.16 -11.55
C LEU A 192 -15.61 0.31 -10.39
N LEU A 193 -14.97 0.36 -9.22
CA LEU A 193 -15.46 -0.37 -8.04
C LEU A 193 -16.83 0.15 -7.59
N GLU A 194 -17.00 1.48 -7.53
CA GLU A 194 -18.26 2.14 -7.15
C GLU A 194 -19.42 1.70 -8.06
N LEU A 195 -19.18 1.64 -9.38
CA LEU A 195 -20.18 1.21 -10.38
C LEU A 195 -20.73 -0.20 -10.10
N SER A 196 -19.95 -1.10 -9.49
CA SER A 196 -20.41 -2.46 -9.17
C SER A 196 -21.52 -2.52 -8.10
N THR A 197 -21.69 -1.43 -7.35
CA THR A 197 -22.64 -1.33 -6.23
C THR A 197 -23.57 -0.12 -6.31
N ASP A 198 -23.44 0.68 -7.35
CA ASP A 198 -24.19 1.91 -7.54
C ASP A 198 -25.68 1.62 -7.77
N GLU A 199 -26.52 2.19 -6.91
CA GLU A 199 -27.98 1.96 -6.89
C GLU A 199 -28.72 2.59 -8.08
N ARG A 200 -28.06 3.50 -8.82
CA ARG A 200 -28.64 4.10 -10.02
C ARG A 200 -28.83 3.09 -11.14
N PHE A 201 -27.98 2.06 -11.16
CA PHE A 201 -28.15 0.92 -12.04
C PHE A 201 -28.95 -0.15 -11.28
N SER A 202 -29.83 -0.84 -11.99
CA SER A 202 -30.59 -1.93 -11.43
C SER A 202 -30.66 -3.02 -12.48
N SER A 203 -29.74 -3.98 -12.38
CA SER A 203 -29.86 -5.22 -13.13
C SER A 203 -31.14 -5.91 -12.66
N THR A 204 -32.13 -6.02 -13.55
CA THR A 204 -33.43 -6.62 -13.20
C THR A 204 -33.39 -8.15 -13.22
N SER A 205 -32.27 -8.74 -13.68
CA SER A 205 -32.12 -10.19 -13.86
C SER A 205 -30.66 -10.63 -13.73
N LEU A 206 -30.43 -11.73 -13.00
CA LEU A 206 -29.10 -12.35 -12.86
C LEU A 206 -28.65 -13.13 -14.12
N THR A 207 -29.58 -13.41 -15.03
CA THR A 207 -29.36 -14.24 -16.23
C THR A 207 -29.59 -13.48 -17.53
N ASP A 208 -30.25 -12.32 -17.48
CA ASP A 208 -30.48 -11.47 -18.65
C ASP A 208 -29.47 -10.31 -18.62
N HIS A 209 -28.61 -10.29 -19.64
CA HIS A 209 -27.48 -9.35 -19.75
C HIS A 209 -27.88 -8.00 -20.36
N THR A 210 -29.16 -7.78 -20.64
CA THR A 210 -29.67 -6.54 -21.26
C THR A 210 -29.45 -5.31 -20.40
N ASP A 211 -29.40 -5.49 -19.07
CA ASP A 211 -29.24 -4.41 -18.10
C ASP A 211 -27.79 -4.29 -17.57
N ASP A 212 -26.84 -5.01 -18.17
CA ASP A 212 -25.43 -4.94 -17.76
C ASP A 212 -24.90 -3.52 -17.97
N VAL A 213 -24.12 -3.03 -16.99
CA VAL A 213 -23.49 -1.71 -17.08
C VAL A 213 -22.34 -1.80 -18.06
N GLN A 214 -22.45 -1.09 -19.18
CA GLN A 214 -21.40 -1.00 -20.20
C GLN A 214 -20.39 0.05 -19.76
N VAL A 215 -19.18 -0.37 -19.39
CA VAL A 215 -18.13 0.53 -18.90
C VAL A 215 -17.07 0.70 -19.98
N ILE A 216 -17.07 1.86 -20.63
CA ILE A 216 -16.06 2.24 -21.61
C ILE A 216 -14.94 2.97 -20.88
N VAL A 217 -13.74 2.41 -20.87
CA VAL A 217 -12.56 3.03 -20.24
C VAL A 217 -11.65 3.60 -21.32
N ASP A 218 -11.64 4.92 -21.44
CA ASP A 218 -10.80 5.64 -22.38
C ASP A 218 -9.46 6.02 -21.74
N ILE A 219 -8.38 5.43 -22.24
CA ILE A 219 -7.01 5.62 -21.73
C ILE A 219 -6.18 6.59 -22.59
N SER A 220 -6.80 7.28 -23.55
CA SER A 220 -6.10 8.13 -24.53
C SER A 220 -5.24 9.22 -23.89
N ASP A 221 -5.68 9.75 -22.75
CA ASP A 221 -5.03 10.84 -22.04
C ASP A 221 -3.80 10.37 -21.23
N VAL A 222 -3.69 9.07 -20.92
CA VAL A 222 -2.59 8.54 -20.12
C VAL A 222 -1.27 8.63 -20.89
N ARG A 223 -0.23 9.20 -20.28
CA ARG A 223 1.11 9.34 -20.87
C ARG A 223 1.76 8.02 -21.29
N GLN A 224 2.60 8.03 -22.33
CA GLN A 224 3.30 6.82 -22.80
C GLN A 224 4.43 6.36 -21.86
N SER A 225 4.82 5.10 -22.02
CA SER A 225 5.97 4.54 -21.32
C SER A 225 7.25 5.34 -21.61
N GLY A 226 8.06 5.60 -20.58
CA GLY A 226 9.30 6.36 -20.68
C GLY A 226 9.16 7.86 -20.44
N GLU A 227 7.95 8.43 -20.43
CA GLU A 227 7.76 9.84 -20.08
C GLU A 227 8.20 10.12 -18.63
N THR A 228 8.94 11.20 -18.40
CA THR A 228 9.47 11.54 -17.06
C THR A 228 8.34 11.94 -16.12
N LEU A 229 8.31 11.35 -14.92
CA LEU A 229 7.33 11.69 -13.89
C LEU A 229 7.77 12.96 -13.15
N LYS A 230 6.86 13.93 -13.04
CA LYS A 230 7.08 15.16 -12.27
C LYS A 230 7.07 14.81 -10.77
N GLY A 231 8.25 14.75 -10.14
CA GLY A 231 8.41 14.58 -8.70
C GLY A 231 8.97 13.21 -8.29
N PHE A 232 8.13 12.18 -8.24
CA PHE A 232 8.46 10.84 -7.71
C PHE A 232 8.26 9.76 -8.79
N GLY A 233 9.10 8.71 -8.80
CA GLY A 233 8.90 7.51 -9.63
C GLY A 233 9.77 7.37 -10.88
N GLY A 234 10.59 8.37 -11.23
CA GLY A 234 11.49 8.28 -12.40
C GLY A 234 10.76 8.48 -13.73
N VAL A 235 10.37 7.38 -14.38
CA VAL A 235 9.66 7.39 -15.68
C VAL A 235 8.37 6.59 -15.59
N ALA A 236 7.37 6.95 -16.40
CA ALA A 236 6.08 6.27 -16.45
C ALA A 236 6.20 4.90 -17.14
N ASN A 237 5.41 3.92 -16.70
CA ASN A 237 5.15 2.70 -17.46
C ASN A 237 3.71 2.20 -17.18
N PRO A 238 2.72 2.60 -18.00
CA PRO A 238 1.30 2.29 -17.80
C PRO A 238 0.86 0.97 -18.47
N VAL A 239 1.79 0.12 -18.92
CA VAL A 239 1.48 -1.07 -19.75
C VAL A 239 0.44 -2.02 -19.13
N LYS A 240 0.32 -2.05 -17.81
CA LYS A 240 -0.63 -2.92 -17.09
C LYS A 240 -1.96 -2.24 -16.73
N LEU A 241 -2.06 -0.91 -16.88
CA LEU A 241 -3.27 -0.15 -16.56
C LEU A 241 -4.49 -0.60 -17.37
N PRO A 242 -4.42 -0.86 -18.69
CA PRO A 242 -5.61 -1.25 -19.47
C PRO A 242 -6.26 -2.53 -18.93
N GLY A 243 -5.47 -3.57 -18.66
CA GLY A 243 -6.00 -4.83 -18.16
C GLY A 243 -6.46 -4.78 -16.71
N LEU A 244 -6.16 -3.73 -15.94
CA LEU A 244 -6.64 -3.58 -14.55
C LEU A 244 -8.16 -3.65 -14.50
N TYR A 245 -8.83 -2.89 -15.38
CA TYR A 245 -10.28 -2.72 -15.33
C TYR A 245 -11.01 -4.03 -15.65
N GLU A 246 -10.53 -4.78 -16.65
CA GLU A 246 -11.08 -6.10 -17.01
C GLU A 246 -10.92 -7.12 -15.87
N ARG A 247 -9.75 -7.16 -15.23
CA ARG A 247 -9.48 -8.09 -14.11
C ARG A 247 -10.32 -7.74 -12.88
N CYS A 248 -10.43 -6.45 -12.54
CA CYS A 248 -11.32 -5.99 -11.47
C CYS A 248 -12.78 -6.32 -11.76
N ALA A 249 -13.28 -6.05 -12.98
CA ALA A 249 -14.65 -6.39 -13.36
C ALA A 249 -14.90 -7.92 -13.29
N SER A 250 -13.94 -8.74 -13.70
CA SER A 250 -14.03 -10.21 -13.57
C SER A 250 -14.19 -10.65 -12.11
N ILE A 251 -13.39 -10.08 -11.20
CA ILE A 251 -13.50 -10.36 -9.75
C ILE A 251 -14.87 -9.92 -9.21
N LEU A 252 -15.28 -8.68 -9.51
CA LEU A 252 -16.57 -8.13 -9.04
C LEU A 252 -17.76 -8.94 -9.55
N ASN A 253 -17.75 -9.31 -10.84
CA ASN A 253 -18.84 -10.06 -11.46
C ASN A 253 -19.01 -11.48 -10.86
N LYS A 254 -17.95 -12.09 -10.33
CA LYS A 254 -18.03 -13.37 -9.58
C LYS A 254 -18.77 -13.24 -8.24
N ALA A 255 -18.92 -12.01 -7.73
CA ALA A 255 -19.60 -11.71 -6.49
C ALA A 255 -21.00 -11.11 -6.68
N LEU A 256 -21.55 -11.11 -7.90
CA LEU A 256 -22.89 -10.60 -8.17
C LEU A 256 -23.95 -11.22 -7.23
N GLY A 257 -24.72 -10.36 -6.57
CA GLY A 257 -25.74 -10.73 -5.60
C GLY A 257 -25.24 -11.00 -4.18
N ARG A 258 -23.94 -10.87 -3.90
CA ARG A 258 -23.35 -11.08 -2.57
C ARG A 258 -22.27 -10.05 -2.23
N GLN A 259 -21.86 -10.02 -0.96
CA GLN A 259 -20.67 -9.27 -0.56
C GLN A 259 -19.40 -9.99 -1.06
N LEU A 260 -18.35 -9.20 -1.22
CA LEU A 260 -17.02 -9.71 -1.53
C LEU A 260 -16.51 -10.57 -0.37
N THR A 261 -15.81 -11.64 -0.72
CA THR A 261 -14.98 -12.38 0.24
C THR A 261 -13.71 -11.58 0.55
N SER A 262 -13.05 -11.91 1.66
CA SER A 262 -11.73 -11.39 2.03
C SER A 262 -10.68 -11.60 0.93
N VAL A 263 -10.69 -12.75 0.25
CA VAL A 263 -9.77 -13.04 -0.87
C VAL A 263 -10.06 -12.16 -2.08
N GLU A 264 -11.33 -11.94 -2.44
CA GLU A 264 -11.69 -11.05 -3.54
C GLU A 264 -11.34 -9.59 -3.23
N CYS A 265 -11.56 -9.14 -1.99
CA CYS A 265 -11.06 -7.86 -1.50
C CYS A 265 -9.54 -7.75 -1.67
N CYS A 266 -8.78 -8.78 -1.27
CA CYS A 266 -7.33 -8.83 -1.43
C CYS A 266 -6.91 -8.70 -2.90
N LEU A 267 -7.55 -9.46 -3.79
CA LEU A 267 -7.27 -9.44 -5.23
C LEU A 267 -7.51 -8.06 -5.84
N LEU A 268 -8.62 -7.38 -5.49
CA LEU A 268 -8.89 -6.04 -6.01
C LEU A 268 -7.80 -5.02 -5.63
N ILE A 269 -7.26 -5.11 -4.41
CA ILE A 269 -6.16 -4.25 -3.95
C ILE A 269 -4.87 -4.59 -4.70
N ASP A 270 -4.58 -5.88 -4.80
CA ASP A 270 -3.33 -6.36 -5.38
C ASP A 270 -3.28 -6.18 -6.90
N GLU A 271 -4.42 -6.21 -7.59
CA GLU A 271 -4.53 -5.89 -9.01
C GLU A 271 -4.14 -4.44 -9.32
N ALA A 272 -4.57 -3.51 -8.46
CA ALA A 272 -4.12 -2.13 -8.53
C ALA A 272 -2.60 -2.05 -8.30
N ALA A 273 -2.06 -2.82 -7.36
CA ALA A 273 -0.62 -2.87 -7.10
C ALA A 273 0.18 -3.45 -8.29
N VAL A 274 -0.29 -4.51 -8.95
CA VAL A 274 0.33 -5.07 -10.18
C VAL A 274 0.48 -3.98 -11.24
N SER A 275 -0.57 -3.17 -11.41
CA SER A 275 -0.62 -2.09 -12.40
C SER A 275 0.40 -0.98 -12.12
N ILE A 276 0.66 -0.69 -10.84
CA ILE A 276 1.61 0.33 -10.40
C ILE A 276 3.07 -0.18 -10.48
N VAL A 277 3.32 -1.43 -10.10
CA VAL A 277 4.69 -1.99 -10.03
C VAL A 277 5.31 -2.21 -11.40
N ALA A 278 4.51 -2.50 -12.42
CA ALA A 278 4.97 -2.48 -13.81
C ALA A 278 5.63 -1.13 -14.18
N GLY A 279 5.21 -0.04 -13.51
CA GLY A 279 5.75 1.32 -13.52
C GLY A 279 7.25 1.48 -13.22
N ASN A 280 7.95 0.45 -12.72
CA ASN A 280 9.29 0.57 -12.14
C ASN A 280 9.34 1.45 -10.86
N ILE A 281 8.17 1.83 -10.33
CA ILE A 281 7.99 2.61 -9.09
C ILE A 281 7.99 1.64 -7.91
N ARG A 282 9.18 1.10 -7.57
CA ARG A 282 9.42 0.21 -6.41
C ARG A 282 8.61 -1.11 -6.47
N ARG A 283 9.18 -2.20 -5.93
CA ARG A 283 8.38 -3.39 -5.64
C ARG A 283 7.34 -2.99 -4.61
N SER A 284 6.05 -2.93 -4.97
CA SER A 284 4.98 -2.76 -3.99
C SER A 284 5.18 -3.81 -2.90
N ALA A 285 5.08 -3.37 -1.65
CA ALA A 285 5.20 -4.23 -0.48
C ALA A 285 3.86 -4.14 0.26
N GLY A 286 2.99 -5.12 0.00
CA GLY A 286 1.71 -5.23 0.68
C GLY A 286 1.77 -6.14 1.90
N MET A 287 0.92 -5.87 2.88
CA MET A 287 0.56 -6.81 3.94
C MET A 287 -0.96 -6.87 4.04
N ARG A 288 -1.51 -8.08 4.10
CA ARG A 288 -2.96 -8.33 4.15
C ARG A 288 -3.24 -9.10 5.43
N GLN A 289 -3.96 -8.46 6.34
CA GLN A 289 -4.30 -9.02 7.63
C GLN A 289 -5.71 -9.60 7.56
N PHE A 290 -5.83 -10.87 7.92
CA PHE A 290 -7.09 -11.61 7.93
C PHE A 290 -7.26 -12.24 9.30
N VAL A 291 -8.51 -12.32 9.76
CA VAL A 291 -8.88 -13.07 10.98
C VAL A 291 -8.39 -14.52 10.87
N ALA A 292 -7.86 -15.08 11.96
CA ALA A 292 -7.19 -16.38 11.98
C ALA A 292 -8.08 -17.55 11.54
N GLU A 293 -9.39 -17.44 11.73
CA GLU A 293 -10.43 -18.39 11.36
C GLU A 293 -10.78 -18.35 9.86
N ASP A 294 -10.33 -17.34 9.11
CA ASP A 294 -10.52 -17.28 7.66
C ASP A 294 -9.57 -18.24 6.93
N GLN A 295 -10.05 -19.47 6.77
CA GLN A 295 -9.30 -20.53 6.11
C GLN A 295 -9.06 -20.24 4.62
N GLN A 296 -9.98 -19.55 3.94
CA GLN A 296 -9.85 -19.23 2.52
C GLN A 296 -8.65 -18.31 2.31
N SER A 297 -8.54 -17.24 3.10
CA SER A 297 -7.39 -16.33 3.05
C SER A 297 -6.09 -16.98 3.52
N ALA A 298 -6.16 -17.89 4.50
CA ALA A 298 -5.00 -18.62 5.00
C ALA A 298 -4.36 -19.53 3.94
N THR A 299 -5.15 -20.10 3.02
CA THR A 299 -4.67 -20.99 1.94
C THR A 299 -4.70 -20.33 0.56
N ALA A 300 -5.08 -19.06 0.46
CA ALA A 300 -5.23 -18.34 -0.81
C ALA A 300 -3.96 -18.32 -1.68
N LYS A 301 -2.78 -18.49 -1.06
CA LYS A 301 -1.47 -18.51 -1.73
C LYS A 301 -0.85 -19.92 -1.83
N ASP A 302 -1.55 -20.96 -1.36
CA ASP A 302 -1.04 -22.32 -1.43
C ASP A 302 -1.01 -22.81 -2.89
N ASN A 303 0.09 -23.44 -3.29
CA ASN A 303 0.30 -23.91 -4.67
C ASN A 303 0.10 -22.81 -5.72
N LEU A 304 0.48 -21.57 -5.39
CA LEU A 304 0.39 -20.44 -6.33
C LEU A 304 1.21 -20.70 -7.60
N TRP A 305 2.35 -21.38 -7.44
CA TRP A 305 3.14 -21.93 -8.53
C TRP A 305 2.91 -23.43 -8.61
N HIS A 306 2.62 -23.92 -9.82
CA HIS A 306 2.48 -25.35 -10.11
C HIS A 306 3.18 -25.69 -11.42
N GLN A 307 3.64 -26.93 -11.53
CA GLN A 307 4.18 -27.44 -12.78
C GLN A 307 3.04 -27.85 -13.72
N ASP A 308 3.15 -27.54 -15.00
CA ASP A 308 2.30 -28.13 -16.03
C ASP A 308 2.72 -29.57 -16.35
N THR A 309 2.02 -30.19 -17.32
CA THR A 309 2.29 -31.57 -17.75
C THR A 309 3.69 -31.78 -18.34
N GLU A 310 4.36 -30.70 -18.73
CA GLU A 310 5.72 -30.72 -19.29
C GLU A 310 6.80 -30.39 -18.23
N GLY A 311 6.39 -30.12 -16.99
CA GLY A 311 7.27 -29.75 -15.89
C GLY A 311 7.60 -28.26 -15.81
N ASN A 312 7.01 -27.41 -16.67
CA ASN A 312 7.24 -25.97 -16.63
C ASN A 312 6.45 -25.34 -15.48
N TRP A 313 7.10 -24.45 -14.73
CA TRP A 313 6.42 -23.69 -13.68
C TRP A 313 5.51 -22.63 -14.28
N ARG A 314 4.24 -22.66 -13.88
CA ARG A 314 3.24 -21.64 -14.18
C ARG A 314 2.56 -21.15 -12.91
N ILE A 315 2.03 -19.94 -12.98
CA ILE A 315 1.19 -19.34 -11.95
C ILE A 315 -0.24 -19.29 -12.47
N ASP A 316 -1.22 -19.52 -11.59
CA ASP A 316 -2.63 -19.30 -11.92
C ASP A 316 -2.85 -17.80 -12.20
N PRO A 317 -3.26 -17.40 -13.44
CA PRO A 317 -3.47 -16.01 -13.79
C PRO A 317 -4.51 -15.30 -12.91
N GLU A 318 -5.51 -16.02 -12.39
CA GLU A 318 -6.54 -15.43 -11.52
C GLU A 318 -6.02 -15.15 -10.10
N ARG A 319 -4.89 -15.77 -9.73
CA ARG A 319 -4.28 -15.65 -8.41
C ARG A 319 -2.92 -14.94 -8.44
N ASP A 320 -2.37 -14.61 -9.63
CA ASP A 320 -1.05 -13.97 -9.79
C ASP A 320 -0.91 -12.71 -8.93
N ALA A 321 -1.97 -11.90 -8.84
CA ALA A 321 -1.98 -10.68 -8.03
C ALA A 321 -1.64 -10.93 -6.55
N LEU A 322 -1.97 -12.09 -5.97
CA LEU A 322 -1.70 -12.40 -4.56
C LEU A 322 -0.21 -12.41 -4.19
N ARG A 323 0.72 -12.40 -5.16
CA ARG A 323 2.16 -12.23 -4.90
C ARG A 323 2.53 -10.81 -4.48
N MET A 324 1.63 -9.84 -4.63
CA MET A 324 1.91 -8.43 -4.33
C MET A 324 1.93 -8.13 -2.83
N ALA A 325 1.45 -9.05 -2.00
CA ALA A 325 1.41 -8.89 -0.56
C ALA A 325 1.70 -10.19 0.20
N ASN A 326 2.18 -10.05 1.43
CA ASN A 326 2.24 -11.16 2.39
C ASN A 326 0.94 -11.24 3.18
N HIS A 327 0.45 -12.46 3.44
CA HIS A 327 -0.75 -12.68 4.24
C HIS A 327 -0.39 -12.96 5.70
N THR A 328 -1.07 -12.29 6.62
CA THR A 328 -0.91 -12.45 8.06
C THR A 328 -2.24 -12.90 8.68
N ARG A 329 -2.22 -14.02 9.40
CA ARG A 329 -3.37 -14.49 10.20
C ARG A 329 -3.36 -13.79 11.55
N VAL A 330 -4.43 -13.07 11.85
CA VAL A 330 -4.61 -12.27 13.06
C VAL A 330 -5.48 -13.05 14.05
N PHE A 331 -4.89 -13.42 15.17
CA PHE A 331 -5.58 -14.05 16.28
C PHE A 331 -6.04 -12.98 17.28
N HIS A 332 -7.34 -12.98 17.60
CA HIS A 332 -7.91 -12.15 18.69
C HIS A 332 -7.89 -12.86 20.06
N ARG A 333 -7.25 -14.02 20.12
CA ARG A 333 -6.87 -14.78 21.31
C ARG A 333 -5.40 -15.15 21.22
N LYS A 334 -4.78 -15.59 22.31
CA LYS A 334 -3.43 -16.16 22.21
C LYS A 334 -3.46 -17.40 21.29
N PRO A 335 -2.60 -17.48 20.26
CA PRO A 335 -2.51 -18.68 19.43
C PRO A 335 -2.02 -19.86 20.27
N THR A 336 -2.52 -21.05 19.97
CA THR A 336 -2.06 -22.28 20.63
C THR A 336 -0.64 -22.63 20.20
N LEU A 337 0.01 -23.53 20.94
CA LEU A 337 1.32 -24.05 20.54
C LEU A 337 1.24 -24.75 19.17
N GLU A 338 0.19 -25.54 18.94
CA GLU A 338 -0.04 -26.23 17.67
C GLU A 338 -0.19 -25.26 16.50
N GLU A 339 -0.99 -24.20 16.66
CA GLU A 339 -1.15 -23.15 15.63
C GLU A 339 0.16 -22.43 15.34
N SER A 340 0.97 -22.20 16.39
CA SER A 340 2.29 -21.58 16.26
C SER A 340 3.27 -22.49 15.52
N ILE A 341 3.29 -23.79 15.83
CA ILE A 341 4.11 -24.78 15.13
C ILE A 341 3.70 -24.88 13.66
N ALA A 342 2.40 -24.99 13.37
CA ALA A 342 1.88 -25.04 12.01
C ALA A 342 2.25 -23.79 11.20
N ALA A 343 2.18 -22.61 11.81
CA ALA A 343 2.61 -21.36 11.17
C ALA A 343 4.10 -21.36 10.82
N VAL A 344 4.97 -21.78 11.75
CA VAL A 344 6.42 -21.87 11.52
C VAL A 344 6.76 -22.90 10.45
N GLN A 345 6.08 -24.05 10.45
CA GLN A 345 6.24 -25.07 9.41
C GLN A 345 5.85 -24.53 8.04
N LYS A 346 4.71 -23.84 7.93
CA LYS A 346 4.27 -23.22 6.68
C LYS A 346 5.29 -22.17 6.18
N GLN A 347 5.84 -21.36 7.06
CA GLN A 347 6.88 -20.38 6.74
C GLN A 347 8.16 -21.06 6.22
N TYR A 348 8.55 -22.18 6.84
CA TYR A 348 9.72 -22.95 6.40
C TYR A 348 9.56 -23.48 4.97
N TYR A 349 8.39 -24.02 4.63
CA TYR A 349 8.18 -24.66 3.31
C TYR A 349 7.79 -23.69 2.19
N SER A 350 7.15 -22.57 2.50
CA SER A 350 6.57 -21.68 1.48
C SER A 350 6.99 -20.21 1.59
N GLY A 351 7.54 -19.80 2.74
CA GLY A 351 7.72 -18.37 3.07
C GLY A 351 6.43 -17.67 3.53
N GLU A 352 5.27 -18.32 3.44
CA GLU A 352 3.97 -17.80 3.90
C GLU A 352 3.58 -18.35 5.28
N GLY A 353 2.50 -17.86 5.87
CA GLY A 353 2.02 -18.32 7.17
C GLY A 353 2.44 -17.43 8.33
N ALA A 354 2.62 -16.13 8.07
CA ALA A 354 2.79 -15.14 9.12
C ALA A 354 1.55 -15.12 10.04
N ILE A 355 1.79 -14.98 11.34
CA ILE A 355 0.73 -14.86 12.35
C ILE A 355 0.98 -13.63 13.21
N GLN A 356 -0.10 -13.09 13.77
CA GLN A 356 -0.10 -11.99 14.71
C GLN A 356 -1.10 -12.28 15.82
N TRP A 357 -0.73 -12.02 17.08
CA TRP A 357 -1.69 -11.93 18.16
C TRP A 357 -2.08 -10.46 18.37
N ALA A 358 -3.32 -10.13 18.05
CA ALA A 358 -3.83 -8.75 18.11
C ALA A 358 -3.75 -8.17 19.53
N GLY A 359 -4.10 -8.96 20.55
CA GLY A 359 -4.05 -8.52 21.96
C GLY A 359 -2.66 -8.05 22.39
N GLU A 360 -1.62 -8.82 22.04
CA GLU A 360 -0.23 -8.45 22.32
C GLU A 360 0.24 -7.24 21.51
N ALA A 361 -0.19 -7.12 20.25
CA ALA A 361 0.12 -5.96 19.41
C ALA A 361 -0.51 -4.68 19.98
N VAL A 362 -1.80 -4.73 20.35
CA VAL A 362 -2.49 -3.62 21.04
C VAL A 362 -1.81 -3.31 22.35
N ALA A 363 -1.45 -4.31 23.15
CA ALA A 363 -0.81 -4.08 24.44
C ALA A 363 0.53 -3.33 24.29
N ARG A 364 1.37 -3.73 23.33
CA ARG A 364 2.64 -3.05 23.04
C ARG A 364 2.44 -1.62 22.55
N ALA A 365 1.44 -1.38 21.71
CA ALA A 365 1.12 -0.06 21.18
C ALA A 365 0.45 0.88 22.21
N ASN A 366 0.15 0.38 23.41
CA ASN A 366 -0.42 1.11 24.52
C ASN A 366 0.49 1.02 25.77
N ILE A 367 1.82 0.98 25.58
CA ILE A 367 2.80 0.90 26.68
C ILE A 367 2.72 2.10 27.64
N ASP A 368 2.17 3.22 27.19
CA ASP A 368 1.86 4.40 28.01
C ASP A 368 0.79 4.11 29.07
N LEU A 369 -0.17 3.22 28.76
CA LEU A 369 -1.22 2.77 29.68
C LEU A 369 -0.84 1.45 30.40
N LEU A 370 -0.08 0.59 29.71
CA LEU A 370 0.26 -0.78 30.12
C LEU A 370 1.73 -0.89 30.49
N ASN A 371 2.22 0.05 31.29
CA ASN A 371 3.63 0.25 31.61
C ASN A 371 4.22 -0.76 32.60
N THR A 372 3.40 -1.66 33.17
CA THR A 372 3.85 -2.73 34.07
C THR A 372 3.45 -4.11 33.53
N PRO A 373 4.22 -5.17 33.84
CA PRO A 373 3.86 -6.54 33.50
C PRO A 373 2.47 -6.95 34.03
N GLU A 374 2.07 -6.47 35.21
CA GLU A 374 0.79 -6.78 35.84
C GLU A 374 -0.38 -6.17 35.08
N LEU A 375 -0.30 -4.87 34.75
CA LEU A 375 -1.33 -4.19 33.95
C LEU A 375 -1.45 -4.82 32.55
N LYS A 376 -0.31 -5.12 31.92
CA LYS A 376 -0.32 -5.81 30.63
C LYS A 376 -1.00 -7.18 30.73
N LYS A 377 -0.69 -7.97 31.76
CA LYS A 377 -1.29 -9.30 31.96
C LYS A 377 -2.80 -9.21 32.16
N ASP A 378 -3.26 -8.28 33.01
CA ASP A 378 -4.68 -8.06 33.28
C ASP A 378 -5.43 -7.58 32.02
N PHE A 379 -4.86 -6.62 31.29
CA PHE A 379 -5.40 -6.18 30.00
C PHE A 379 -5.52 -7.32 28.98
N LEU A 380 -4.50 -8.17 28.84
CA LEU A 380 -4.54 -9.29 27.90
C LEU A 380 -5.64 -10.29 28.26
N GLN A 381 -5.89 -10.54 29.55
CA GLN A 381 -7.03 -11.36 30.00
C GLN A 381 -8.37 -10.71 29.63
N ALA A 382 -8.51 -9.40 29.81
CA ALA A 382 -9.70 -8.68 29.40
C ALA A 382 -9.87 -8.69 27.87
N TYR A 383 -8.79 -8.59 27.09
CA TYR A 383 -8.81 -8.63 25.63
C TYR A 383 -9.36 -9.95 25.11
N GLU A 384 -8.86 -11.08 25.62
CA GLU A 384 -9.34 -12.41 25.21
C GLU A 384 -10.82 -12.65 25.55
N GLN A 385 -11.37 -11.92 26.52
CA GLN A 385 -12.79 -11.95 26.89
C GLN A 385 -13.65 -10.95 26.09
N GLY A 386 -13.07 -10.20 25.14
CA GLY A 386 -13.76 -9.14 24.41
C GLY A 386 -14.06 -7.89 25.26
N LYS A 387 -13.38 -7.72 26.40
CA LYS A 387 -13.60 -6.63 27.38
C LYS A 387 -12.53 -5.55 27.35
N ALA A 388 -11.66 -5.52 26.35
CA ALA A 388 -10.55 -4.55 26.27
C ALA A 388 -11.01 -3.08 26.35
N LYS A 389 -12.09 -2.71 25.64
CA LYS A 389 -12.65 -1.34 25.68
C LYS A 389 -13.09 -0.97 27.09
N ALA A 390 -13.84 -1.85 27.75
CA ALA A 390 -14.31 -1.63 29.12
C ALA A 390 -13.15 -1.55 30.13
N TRP A 391 -12.12 -2.38 29.95
CA TRP A 391 -10.92 -2.37 30.78
C TRP A 391 -10.19 -1.03 30.71
N ILE A 392 -9.97 -0.50 29.50
CA ILE A 392 -9.32 0.81 29.33
C ILE A 392 -10.20 1.91 29.95
N GLN A 393 -11.51 1.90 29.71
CA GLN A 393 -12.42 2.92 30.26
C GLN A 393 -12.44 2.93 31.79
N GLN A 394 -12.36 1.76 32.43
CA GLN A 394 -12.36 1.65 33.88
C GLN A 394 -11.08 2.22 34.51
N HIS A 395 -9.93 2.01 33.88
CA HIS A 395 -8.63 2.49 34.38
C HIS A 395 -8.31 3.93 33.94
N HIS A 396 -8.87 4.35 32.80
CA HIS A 396 -8.61 5.64 32.17
C HIS A 396 -9.94 6.28 31.69
N PRO A 397 -10.80 6.73 32.62
CA PRO A 397 -12.17 7.17 32.31
C PRO A 397 -12.25 8.44 31.45
N ASN A 398 -11.15 9.19 31.34
CA ASN A 398 -11.06 10.42 30.55
C ASN A 398 -10.74 10.16 29.07
N ILE A 399 -10.44 8.92 28.68
CA ILE A 399 -10.25 8.57 27.27
C ILE A 399 -11.62 8.54 26.61
N ASP A 400 -11.77 9.28 25.52
CA ASP A 400 -12.99 9.31 24.72
C ASP A 400 -13.11 8.09 23.80
N GLU A 401 -14.30 7.92 23.21
CA GLU A 401 -14.59 6.77 22.36
C GLU A 401 -13.69 6.70 21.11
N GLN A 402 -13.34 7.84 20.52
CA GLN A 402 -12.50 7.88 19.33
C GLN A 402 -11.07 7.40 19.63
N GLU A 403 -10.48 7.84 20.74
CA GLU A 403 -9.16 7.39 21.14
C GLU A 403 -9.18 5.93 21.62
N LEU A 404 -10.26 5.44 22.23
CA LEU A 404 -10.42 4.01 22.52
C LEU A 404 -10.38 3.16 21.25
N GLU A 405 -11.19 3.53 20.25
CA GLU A 405 -11.24 2.84 18.96
C GLU A 405 -9.88 2.86 18.27
N HIS A 406 -9.24 4.04 18.24
CA HIS A 406 -7.90 4.19 17.70
C HIS A 406 -6.89 3.29 18.42
N ARG A 407 -6.87 3.27 19.76
CA ARG A 407 -5.97 2.45 20.60
C ARG A 407 -6.16 0.95 20.38
N LEU A 408 -7.40 0.49 20.31
CA LEU A 408 -7.73 -0.92 20.07
C LEU A 408 -7.47 -1.33 18.62
N GLY A 409 -7.59 -0.41 17.67
CA GLY A 409 -7.23 -0.60 16.26
C GLY A 409 -5.72 -0.68 15.99
N ARG A 410 -4.86 -0.41 16.99
CA ARG A 410 -3.41 -0.35 16.79
C ARG A 410 -2.75 -1.68 16.44
N TYR A 411 -3.45 -2.82 16.48
CA TYR A 411 -2.92 -4.06 15.90
C TYR A 411 -2.76 -3.98 14.37
N GLY A 412 -3.49 -3.08 13.71
CA GLY A 412 -3.29 -2.75 12.31
C GLY A 412 -1.99 -2.00 12.04
N LEU A 413 -1.37 -1.39 13.07
CA LEU A 413 -0.09 -0.72 12.89
C LEU A 413 0.98 -1.76 12.62
N ASN A 414 1.77 -1.50 11.58
CA ASN A 414 2.83 -2.39 11.16
C ASN A 414 3.89 -2.53 12.28
N PRO A 415 4.22 -3.74 12.74
CA PRO A 415 5.25 -3.98 13.74
C PRO A 415 6.69 -3.78 13.21
N CYS A 416 6.90 -3.11 12.07
CA CYS A 416 8.24 -2.71 11.62
C CYS A 416 9.01 -1.84 12.63
N GLY A 417 8.36 -1.35 13.69
CA GLY A 417 9.03 -0.90 14.90
C GLY A 417 9.60 -2.09 15.66
N LYS A 418 10.84 -2.46 15.36
CA LYS A 418 11.70 -3.16 16.31
C LYS A 418 12.26 -2.17 17.31
#